data_AF-A0A7C3D8B4-F1
#
_entry.id   AF-A0A7C3D8B4-F1
#
_cell.length_a   1.000
_cell.length_b   1.000
_cell.length_c   1.000
_cell.angle_alpha   90.00
_cell.angle_beta   90.00
_cell.angle_gamma   90.00
#
_symmetry.space_group_name_H-M   'P 1'
#
loop_
_entity.id
_entity.type
_entity.pdbx_description
1 polymer ?
#
loop_
_entity_poly.entity_id
_entity_poly.type
_entity_poly.pdbx_seq_one_letter_code
_entity_poly.pdbx_strand_id
1 'polypeptide(L)'
;MAGAGAAYMIIKNTGGEADKLLSGETPAAEVVELHESYMDENQVMHMRAVEGGYIEVPAHGQVELKPGGYHVMLIKLVEPLEAGKTVPLTLHFEKSGQIEVQVPVSEGPPQ
;
A
#
# COMPACT_ATOMS: atom_id res chain seq x y z
N MET A 1 -9.92 -18.25 -9.40
CA MET A 1 -8.62 -17.57 -9.60
C MET A 1 -8.43 -16.66 -8.40
N ALA A 2 -7.32 -16.75 -7.68
CA ALA A 2 -7.05 -15.82 -6.59
C ALA A 2 -6.86 -14.42 -7.20
N GLY A 3 -7.69 -13.47 -6.78
CA GLY A 3 -7.64 -12.10 -7.30
C GLY A 3 -6.41 -11.34 -6.80
N ALA A 4 -6.27 -10.11 -7.26
CA ALA A 4 -5.35 -9.13 -6.71
C ALA A 4 -6.11 -7.86 -6.32
N GLY A 5 -5.58 -7.12 -5.35
CA GLY A 5 -6.12 -5.85 -4.91
C GLY A 5 -5.02 -4.84 -4.65
N ALA A 6 -5.37 -3.56 -4.58
CA ALA A 6 -4.45 -2.51 -4.18
C ALA A 6 -5.07 -1.72 -3.02
N ALA A 7 -4.27 -1.42 -2.01
CA ALA A 7 -4.65 -0.54 -0.91
C ALA A 7 -3.94 0.81 -1.05
N TYR A 8 -4.73 1.86 -0.86
CA TYR A 8 -4.35 3.26 -1.01
C TYR A 8 -4.65 3.98 0.31
N MET A 9 -3.77 4.88 0.71
CA MET A 9 -3.87 5.60 1.98
C MET A 9 -2.91 6.78 2.04
N ILE A 10 -3.13 7.69 2.98
CA ILE A 10 -2.17 8.74 3.32
C ILE A 10 -1.51 8.36 4.62
N ILE A 11 -0.18 8.29 4.62
CA ILE A 11 0.61 8.02 5.81
C ILE A 11 1.22 9.34 6.26
N LYS A 12 0.84 9.81 7.45
CA LYS A 12 1.36 11.04 8.06
C LYS A 12 2.31 10.69 9.18
N ASN A 13 3.54 11.21 9.11
CA ASN A 13 4.51 11.11 10.18
C ASN A 13 4.51 12.40 10.99
N THR A 14 3.98 12.33 12.22
CA THR A 14 3.96 13.47 13.15
C THR A 14 5.23 13.57 14.00
N GLY A 15 6.12 12.58 13.91
CA GLY A 15 7.39 12.52 14.62
C GLY A 15 8.46 13.43 14.02
N GLY A 16 9.52 13.69 14.80
CA GLY A 16 10.65 14.55 14.42
C GLY A 16 11.73 13.87 13.59
N GLU A 17 11.58 12.58 13.28
CA GLU A 17 12.52 11.82 12.46
C GLU A 17 11.80 11.17 11.28
N ALA A 18 12.49 11.04 10.15
CA ALA A 18 11.98 10.28 9.02
C ALA A 18 11.88 8.79 9.39
N ASP A 19 10.87 8.13 8.81
CA ASP A 19 10.60 6.71 8.93
C ASP A 19 10.50 6.07 7.54
N LYS A 20 10.47 4.75 7.47
CA LYS A 20 10.33 3.99 6.22
C LYS A 20 9.27 2.92 6.39
N LEU A 21 8.29 2.90 5.51
CA LEU A 21 7.39 1.77 5.35
C LEU A 21 8.15 0.67 4.60
N LEU A 22 8.40 -0.45 5.27
CA LEU A 22 9.18 -1.58 4.74
C LEU A 22 8.29 -2.61 4.05
N SER A 23 7.14 -2.91 4.64
CA SER A 23 6.22 -3.93 4.13
C SER A 23 4.84 -3.79 4.75
N GLY A 24 3.91 -4.66 4.36
CA GLY A 24 2.67 -4.89 5.07
C GLY A 24 2.34 -6.37 5.17
N GLU A 25 1.30 -6.70 5.93
CA GLU A 25 0.71 -8.03 5.99
C GLU A 25 -0.80 -7.93 6.26
N THR A 26 -1.55 -8.90 5.75
CA THR A 26 -3.00 -9.00 5.99
C THR A 26 -3.44 -10.45 5.92
N PRO A 27 -4.46 -10.87 6.70
CA PRO A 27 -5.08 -12.18 6.53
C PRO A 27 -5.83 -12.32 5.19
N ALA A 28 -6.09 -11.24 4.46
CA ALA A 28 -6.84 -11.28 3.22
C ALA A 28 -6.03 -11.72 1.98
N ALA A 29 -4.69 -11.78 2.06
CA ALA A 29 -3.80 -12.10 0.94
C ALA A 29 -2.60 -12.93 1.39
N GLU A 30 -2.11 -13.82 0.53
CA GLU A 30 -0.87 -14.58 0.84
C GLU A 30 0.39 -13.70 0.75
N VAL A 31 0.38 -12.69 -0.11
CA VAL A 31 1.55 -11.86 -0.40
C VAL A 31 1.14 -10.38 -0.41
N VAL A 32 1.94 -9.56 0.27
CA VAL A 32 1.77 -8.11 0.34
C VAL A 32 3.08 -7.45 -0.06
N GLU A 33 3.03 -6.58 -1.07
CA GLU A 33 4.21 -5.90 -1.61
C GLU A 33 3.98 -4.39 -1.71
N LEU A 34 5.06 -3.61 -1.63
CA LEU A 34 5.02 -2.18 -1.92
C LEU A 34 5.32 -1.96 -3.39
N HIS A 35 4.40 -1.34 -4.11
CA HIS A 35 4.53 -1.08 -5.54
C HIS A 35 4.44 0.41 -5.85
N GLU A 36 5.04 0.81 -6.96
CA GLU A 36 4.88 2.12 -7.58
C GLU A 36 4.35 1.96 -9.00
N SER A 37 3.58 2.95 -9.44
CA SER A 37 3.18 3.04 -10.83
C SER A 37 4.14 3.95 -11.58
N TYR A 38 4.55 3.56 -12.77
CA TYR A 38 5.36 4.37 -13.67
C TYR A 38 4.78 4.35 -15.07
N MET A 39 5.02 5.41 -15.83
CA MET A 39 4.61 5.52 -17.22
C MET A 39 5.80 5.23 -18.13
N ASP A 40 5.61 4.35 -19.11
CA ASP A 40 6.64 4.09 -20.11
C ASP A 40 6.64 5.13 -21.25
N GLU A 41 7.60 4.99 -22.17
CA GLU A 41 7.73 5.86 -23.35
C GLU A 41 6.50 5.83 -24.28
N ASN A 42 5.67 4.79 -24.18
CA ASN A 42 4.45 4.61 -24.98
C ASN A 42 3.19 5.12 -24.26
N GLN A 43 3.33 5.86 -23.15
CA GLN A 43 2.21 6.35 -22.33
C GLN A 43 1.38 5.23 -21.69
N VAL A 44 1.95 4.05 -21.51
CA VAL A 44 1.32 2.93 -20.82
C VAL A 44 1.72 2.97 -19.35
N MET A 45 0.72 2.87 -18.47
CA MET A 45 0.94 2.75 -17.03
C MET A 45 1.33 1.32 -16.67
N HIS A 46 2.46 1.18 -16.01
CA HIS A 46 2.98 -0.07 -15.47
C HIS A 46 3.06 0.00 -13.95
N MET A 47 3.08 -1.15 -13.31
CA MET A 47 3.29 -1.28 -11.86
C MET A 47 4.54 -2.12 -11.63
N ARG A 48 5.37 -1.72 -10.68
CA ARG A 48 6.54 -2.48 -10.24
C ARG A 48 6.72 -2.37 -8.74
N ALA A 49 7.43 -3.34 -8.15
CA ALA A 49 7.87 -3.22 -6.76
C ALA A 49 8.73 -1.95 -6.58
N VAL A 50 8.56 -1.28 -5.44
CA VAL A 50 9.29 -0.05 -5.12
C VAL A 50 10.80 -0.31 -5.12
N GLU A 51 11.53 0.52 -5.86
CA GLU A 51 13.00 0.47 -5.86
C GLU A 51 13.55 0.77 -4.46
N GLY A 52 14.46 -0.09 -3.97
CA GLY A 52 14.99 0.00 -2.61
C GLY A 52 14.18 -0.75 -1.54
N GLY A 53 12.98 -1.23 -1.88
CA GLY A 53 12.18 -2.09 -1.00
C GLY A 53 11.49 -1.38 0.17
N TYR A 54 11.41 -0.05 0.15
CA TYR A 54 10.71 0.73 1.18
C TYR A 54 10.16 2.05 0.61
N ILE A 55 9.16 2.62 1.28
CA ILE A 55 8.64 3.96 1.00
C ILE A 55 9.05 4.88 2.16
N GLU A 56 9.76 5.96 1.85
CA GLU A 56 10.17 6.95 2.86
C GLU A 56 8.99 7.83 3.30
N VAL A 57 8.88 8.07 4.61
CA VAL A 57 7.91 8.97 5.23
C VAL A 57 8.67 10.06 5.99
N PRO A 58 8.78 11.27 5.43
CA PRO A 58 9.62 12.33 6.00
C PRO A 58 9.12 12.78 7.38
N ALA A 59 10.04 13.26 8.24
CA ALA A 59 9.72 13.86 9.52
C ALA A 59 8.72 15.01 9.36
N HIS A 60 7.70 15.07 10.22
CA HIS A 60 6.62 16.06 10.13
C HIS A 60 5.93 16.14 8.76
N GLY A 61 6.04 15.10 7.94
CA GLY A 61 5.55 15.07 6.58
C GLY A 61 4.56 13.94 6.33
N GLN A 62 4.30 13.68 5.05
CA GLN A 62 3.40 12.61 4.63
C GLN A 62 3.82 12.01 3.30
N VAL A 63 3.39 10.78 3.07
CA VAL A 63 3.42 10.12 1.76
C VAL A 63 2.00 9.70 1.38
N GLU A 64 1.66 9.85 0.11
CA GLU A 64 0.38 9.44 -0.45
C GLU A 64 0.55 8.16 -1.28
N LEU A 65 -0.12 7.10 -0.85
CA LEU A 65 -0.32 5.90 -1.63
C LEU A 65 -1.64 6.06 -2.39
N LYS A 66 -1.59 6.22 -3.71
CA LYS A 66 -2.73 6.56 -4.55
C LYS A 66 -2.64 5.88 -5.93
N PRO A 67 -3.78 5.76 -6.65
CA PRO A 67 -3.77 5.27 -8.03
C PRO A 67 -2.78 6.06 -8.90
N GLY A 68 -1.93 5.36 -9.65
CA GLY A 68 -0.89 5.97 -10.47
C GLY A 68 0.36 6.43 -9.71
N GLY A 69 0.46 6.19 -8.40
CA GLY A 69 1.65 6.38 -7.59
C GLY A 69 2.01 5.13 -6.79
N TYR A 70 2.45 5.33 -5.55
CA TYR A 70 2.69 4.23 -4.61
C TYR A 70 1.39 3.55 -4.18
N HIS A 71 1.46 2.25 -3.90
CA HIS A 71 0.34 1.49 -3.35
C HIS A 71 0.83 0.20 -2.68
N VAL A 72 0.02 -0.32 -1.76
CA VAL A 72 0.24 -1.65 -1.19
C VAL A 72 -0.50 -2.67 -2.07
N MET A 73 0.25 -3.54 -2.73
CA MET A 73 -0.28 -4.56 -3.60
C MET A 73 -0.60 -5.84 -2.80
N LEU A 74 -1.83 -6.32 -2.93
CA LEU A 74 -2.33 -7.57 -2.33
C LEU A 74 -2.37 -8.63 -3.43
N ILE A 75 -1.53 -9.64 -3.32
CA ILE A 75 -1.35 -10.70 -4.32
C ILE A 75 -1.83 -12.02 -3.74
N LYS A 76 -2.53 -12.80 -4.57
CA LYS A 76 -3.20 -14.05 -4.18
C LYS A 76 -4.14 -13.84 -2.99
N LEU A 77 -5.22 -13.13 -3.24
CA LEU A 77 -6.28 -12.96 -2.26
C LEU A 77 -6.82 -14.33 -1.80
N VAL A 78 -6.95 -14.49 -0.48
CA VAL A 78 -7.52 -15.69 0.15
C VAL A 78 -9.00 -15.80 -0.16
N GLU A 79 -9.71 -14.67 -0.12
CA GLU A 79 -11.10 -14.51 -0.53
C GLU A 79 -11.24 -13.25 -1.39
N PRO A 80 -12.23 -13.19 -2.30
CA PRO A 80 -12.53 -11.97 -3.04
C PRO A 80 -12.76 -10.78 -2.10
N LEU A 81 -12.20 -9.61 -2.44
CA LEU A 81 -12.48 -8.38 -1.72
C LEU A 81 -13.93 -7.94 -2.01
N GLU A 82 -14.78 -7.93 -0.98
CA GLU A 82 -16.17 -7.52 -1.10
C GLU A 82 -16.35 -6.05 -0.70
N ALA A 83 -16.94 -5.26 -1.60
CA ALA A 83 -17.21 -3.85 -1.36
C ALA A 83 -18.08 -3.63 -0.11
N GLY A 84 -17.74 -2.60 0.66
CA GLY A 84 -18.40 -2.31 1.94
C GLY A 84 -17.90 -3.13 3.13
N LYS A 85 -17.04 -4.14 2.91
CA LYS A 85 -16.26 -4.78 3.98
C LYS A 85 -15.00 -4.00 4.30
N THR A 86 -14.32 -4.42 5.35
CA THR A 86 -13.06 -3.84 5.81
C THR A 86 -12.05 -4.95 6.02
N VAL A 87 -10.83 -4.70 5.56
CA VAL A 87 -9.70 -5.64 5.68
C VAL A 87 -8.67 -5.03 6.63
N PRO A 88 -8.25 -5.75 7.69
CA PRO A 88 -7.14 -5.31 8.51
C PRO A 88 -5.84 -5.43 7.70
N LEU A 89 -5.04 -4.37 7.72
CA LEU A 89 -3.73 -4.31 7.09
C LEU A 89 -2.74 -3.80 8.12
N THR A 90 -1.74 -4.60 8.42
CA THR A 90 -0.62 -4.20 9.27
C THR A 90 0.48 -3.64 8.40
N LEU A 91 0.94 -2.43 8.72
CA LEU A 91 2.05 -1.74 8.08
C LEU A 91 3.30 -1.85 8.97
N HIS A 92 4.43 -2.19 8.38
CA HIS A 92 5.69 -2.39 9.11
C HIS A 92 6.63 -1.22 8.81
N PHE A 93 6.86 -0.40 9.81
CA PHE A 93 7.77 0.74 9.76
C PHE A 93 9.11 0.40 10.41
N GLU A 94 10.19 0.97 9.86
CA GLU A 94 11.55 0.79 10.36
C GLU A 94 11.70 1.28 11.82
N LYS A 95 11.08 2.41 12.16
CA LYS A 95 11.18 3.02 13.50
C LYS A 95 9.91 2.88 14.32
N SER A 96 8.76 3.14 13.71
CA SER A 96 7.47 3.09 14.43
C SER A 96 6.99 1.66 14.70
N GLY A 97 7.61 0.65 14.09
CA GLY A 97 7.22 -0.75 14.24
C GLY A 97 5.93 -1.06 13.47
N GLN A 98 5.08 -1.91 14.05
CA GLN A 98 3.85 -2.36 13.41
C GLN A 98 2.68 -1.42 13.72
N ILE A 99 1.97 -1.00 12.68
CA ILE A 99 0.75 -0.18 12.78
C ILE A 99 -0.36 -0.88 12.00
N GLU A 100 -1.40 -1.32 12.72
CA GLU A 100 -2.58 -1.91 12.11
C GLU A 100 -3.58 -0.82 11.70
N VAL A 101 -4.06 -0.90 10.45
CA VAL A 101 -5.10 -0.03 9.91
C VAL A 101 -6.24 -0.86 9.33
N GLN A 102 -7.44 -0.30 9.39
CA GLN A 102 -8.63 -0.91 8.81
C GLN A 102 -8.91 -0.28 7.45
N VAL A 103 -8.76 -1.07 6.39
CA VAL A 103 -8.88 -0.60 5.00
C VAL A 103 -10.26 -0.98 4.44
N PRO A 104 -11.14 0.01 4.16
CA PRO A 104 -12.43 -0.28 3.54
C PRO A 104 -12.23 -0.72 2.09
N VAL A 105 -13.03 -1.70 1.65
CA VAL A 105 -13.04 -2.18 0.27
C VAL A 105 -14.05 -1.39 -0.55
N SER A 106 -13.62 -0.84 -1.68
CA SER A 106 -14.46 -0.15 -2.65
C SER A 106 -14.35 -0.76 -4.04
N GLU A 107 -15.41 -0.68 -4.84
CA GLU A 107 -15.35 -1.01 -6.26
C GLU A 107 -14.71 0.17 -7.02
N GLY A 108 -13.47 -0.02 -7.49
CA GLY A 108 -12.72 0.99 -8.24
C GLY A 108 -11.76 1.82 -7.38
N PRO A 109 -10.93 2.66 -8.02
CA PRO A 109 -9.97 3.51 -7.32
C PRO A 109 -10.70 4.43 -6.33
N PRO A 110 -10.11 4.74 -5.16
CA PRO A 110 -10.67 5.71 -4.24
C PRO A 110 -10.89 7.04 -4.97
N GLN A 111 -12.10 7.60 -4.85
CA GLN A 111 -12.46 8.92 -5.38
C GLN A 111 -11.94 10.06 -4.51
#